data_AF-A0A367AQK3-F1
#
_entry.id   AF-A0A367AQK3-F1
#
_cell.length_a   1.000
_cell.length_b   1.000
_cell.length_c   1.000
_cell.angle_alpha   90.00
_cell.angle_beta   90.00
_cell.angle_gamma   90.00
#
_symmetry.space_group_name_H-M   'P 1'
#
loop_
_entity.id
_entity.type
_entity.pdbx_description
1 polymer ?
#
loop_
_entity_poly.entity_id
_entity_poly.type
_entity_poly.pdbx_seq_one_letter_code
_entity_poly.pdbx_strand_id
1 'polypeptide(L)' 'MLLITCPATRTDELVSDRRIRSVTNHPTHIALHVDCPACGTVHVYRTGRRWTATQAARAASVTAAARRAERPVPA' A
#
# COMPACT_ATOMS: atom_id res chain seq x y z
N MET A 1 9.91 12.27 -1.80
CA MET A 1 9.43 12.35 -3.20
C MET A 1 8.69 11.06 -3.53
N LEU A 2 7.65 11.12 -4.38
CA LEU A 2 6.79 9.98 -4.75
C LEU A 2 6.69 9.86 -6.28
N LEU A 3 7.02 8.68 -6.82
CA LEU A 3 6.75 8.35 -8.22
C LEU A 3 5.29 7.93 -8.36
N ILE A 4 4.54 8.58 -9.26
CA ILE A 4 3.16 8.24 -9.58
C ILE A 4 2.98 8.06 -11.08
N THR A 5 2.00 7.27 -11.48
CA THR A 5 1.47 7.30 -12.84
C THR A 5 0.22 8.15 -12.85
N CYS A 6 0.19 9.20 -13.68
CA CYS A 6 -0.97 10.06 -13.84
C CYS A 6 -2.13 9.25 -14.48
N PRO A 7 -3.30 9.11 -13.83
CA PRO A 7 -4.43 8.38 -14.41
C PRO A 7 -5.01 9.06 -15.66
N ALA A 8 -4.81 10.37 -15.83
CA ALA A 8 -5.30 11.11 -17.00
C ALA A 8 -4.37 10.96 -18.21
N THR A 9 -3.06 11.16 -18.03
CA THR A 9 -2.08 11.22 -19.13
C THR A 9 -1.29 9.92 -19.29
N ARG A 10 -1.35 9.01 -18.30
CA ARG A 10 -0.53 7.80 -18.19
C ARG A 10 0.98 8.04 -18.18
N THR A 11 1.40 9.28 -17.92
CA THR A 11 2.82 9.61 -17.73
C THR A 11 3.25 9.33 -16.30
N ASP A 12 4.49 8.86 -16.15
CA ASP A 12 5.11 8.70 -14.85
C ASP A 12 5.76 10.01 -14.42
N GLU A 13 5.40 10.48 -13.23
CA GLU A 13 5.81 11.78 -12.70
C GLU A 13 6.45 11.63 -11.32
N LEU A 14 7.58 12.30 -11.13
CA LEU A 14 8.26 12.36 -9.83
C LEU A 14 7.78 13.58 -9.04
N VAL A 15 6.91 13.35 -8.07
CA VAL A 15 6.25 14.42 -7.32
C VAL A 15 7.01 14.74 -6.02
N SER A 16 7.25 16.04 -5.80
CA SER A 16 7.87 16.54 -4.56
C SER A 16 6.93 16.39 -3.36
N ASP A 17 7.47 16.17 -2.17
CA ASP A 17 6.65 15.96 -0.96
C ASP A 17 5.75 17.16 -0.60
N ARG A 18 6.13 18.38 -1.00
CA ARG A 18 5.31 19.59 -0.80
C ARG A 18 3.97 19.56 -1.56
N ARG A 19 3.85 18.71 -2.58
CA ARG A 19 2.66 18.51 -3.40
C ARG A 19 1.81 17.32 -2.95
N ILE A 20 2.19 16.68 -1.83
CA ILE A 20 1.52 15.51 -1.28
C ILE A 20 0.84 15.91 0.04
N ARG A 21 -0.46 15.62 0.16
CA ARG A 21 -1.23 15.83 1.39
C ARG A 21 -1.92 14.53 1.79
N SER A 22 -1.80 14.08 3.04
CA SER A 22 -2.56 12.94 3.53
C SER A 22 -4.00 13.33 3.81
N VAL A 23 -4.95 12.52 3.36
CA VAL A 23 -6.39 12.79 3.46
C VAL A 23 -7.00 11.97 4.58
N THR A 24 -6.66 10.68 4.61
CA THR A 24 -7.22 9.74 5.57
C THR A 24 -6.22 8.65 5.85
N ASN A 25 -5.92 8.47 7.13
CA ASN A 25 -5.16 7.33 7.62
C ASN A 25 -6.15 6.18 7.85
N HIS A 26 -6.33 5.32 6.85
CA HIS A 26 -7.14 4.12 7.03
C HIS A 26 -6.32 3.05 7.75
N PRO A 27 -6.97 2.13 8.48
CA PRO A 27 -6.28 1.02 9.14
C PRO A 27 -5.45 0.14 8.20
N THR A 28 -5.78 0.14 6.90
CA THR A 28 -5.16 -0.73 5.90
C THR A 28 -4.28 -0.01 4.89
N HIS A 29 -4.36 1.31 4.80
CA HIS A 29 -3.63 2.13 3.84
C HIS A 29 -3.74 3.61 4.21
N ILE A 30 -2.89 4.45 3.63
CA ILE A 30 -3.05 5.90 3.75
C ILE A 30 -3.50 6.40 2.38
N ALA A 31 -4.59 7.16 2.36
CA ALA A 31 -5.01 7.92 1.17
C ALA A 31 -4.24 9.24 1.11
N LEU A 32 -3.57 9.48 -0.01
CA LEU A 32 -2.80 10.68 -0.31
C LEU A 32 -3.45 11.44 -1.46
N HIS A 33 -3.67 12.73 -1.28
CA HIS A 33 -3.87 13.67 -2.38
C HIS A 33 -2.51 14.08 -2.93
N VAL A 34 -2.35 13.94 -4.24
CA VAL A 34 -1.16 14.33 -4.97
C VAL A 34 -1.57 15.32 -6.04
N ASP A 35 -1.01 16.53 -5.98
CA ASP A 35 -1.12 17.52 -7.04
C ASP A 35 -0.19 17.12 -8.20
N CYS A 36 -0.78 16.66 -9.30
CA CYS A 36 -0.07 16.07 -10.43
C CYS A 36 0.44 17.15 -11.40
N PRO A 37 1.76 17.24 -11.64
CA PRO A 37 2.32 18.25 -12.53
C PRO A 37 1.98 18.02 -14.02
N ALA A 38 1.69 16.78 -14.43
CA ALA A 38 1.40 16.45 -15.83
C ALA A 38 0.04 16.97 -16.31
N CYS A 39 -0.99 16.86 -15.47
CA CYS A 39 -2.37 17.23 -15.82
C CYS A 39 -2.90 18.42 -15.02
N GLY A 40 -2.16 18.89 -14.00
CA GLY A 40 -2.58 19.99 -13.13
C GLY A 40 -3.75 19.66 -12.21
N THR A 41 -4.11 18.38 -12.07
CA THR A 41 -5.25 17.94 -11.23
C THR A 41 -4.78 17.19 -10.00
N VAL A 42 -5.64 17.12 -8.98
CA VAL A 42 -5.38 16.38 -7.75
C VAL A 42 -5.88 14.94 -7.89
N HIS A 43 -4.99 13.98 -7.62
CA HIS A 43 -5.30 12.56 -7.65
C HIS A 43 -5.16 11.92 -6.27
N VAL A 44 -6.00 10.93 -5.98
CA VAL A 44 -5.94 10.13 -4.76
C VAL A 44 -5.10 8.87 -5.02
N TYR A 45 -3.98 8.74 -4.32
CA TYR A 45 -3.18 7.51 -4.31
C TYR A 45 -3.28 6.83 -2.95
N ARG A 46 -3.21 5.50 -2.94
CA ARG A 46 -3.21 4.72 -1.70
C ARG A 46 -1.80 4.21 -1.44
N THR A 47 -1.17 4.61 -0.35
CA THR A 47 0.14 4.06 0.01
C THR A 47 -0.03 2.62 0.47
N GLY A 48 0.64 1.69 -0.19
CA GLY A 48 0.67 0.28 0.20
C GLY A 48 1.52 0.01 1.44
N ARG A 49 1.35 0.73 2.56
CA ARG A 49 2.07 0.43 3.82
C ARG A 49 1.69 -0.91 4.44
N ARG A 50 0.60 -1.53 3.98
CA ARG A 50 0.24 -2.89 4.39
C ARG A 50 0.72 -3.97 3.43
N TRP A 51 1.36 -3.69 2.30
CA TRP A 51 1.81 -4.78 1.43
C TRP A 51 2.88 -5.64 2.13
N THR A 52 3.93 -5.01 2.65
CA THR A 52 4.99 -5.69 3.42
C THR A 52 4.47 -6.28 4.73
N ALA A 53 3.64 -5.56 5.48
CA ALA A 53 3.08 -6.05 6.74
C ALA A 53 2.03 -7.18 6.55
N THR A 54 1.23 -7.15 5.47
CA THR A 54 0.27 -8.23 5.14
C THR A 54 0.98 -9.47 4.64
N GLN A 55 2.06 -9.32 3.86
CA GLN A 55 2.91 -10.45 3.46
C GLN A 55 3.57 -11.10 4.68
N ALA A 56 4.09 -10.31 5.62
CA ALA A 56 4.65 -10.82 6.88
C ALA A 56 3.60 -11.55 7.73
N ALA A 57 2.39 -10.98 7.86
CA ALA A 57 1.29 -11.61 8.58
C ALA A 57 0.79 -12.90 7.91
N ARG A 58 0.72 -12.92 6.58
CA ARG A 58 0.38 -14.14 5.81
C ARG A 58 1.44 -15.22 5.98
N ALA A 59 2.71 -14.88 5.86
CA ALA A 59 3.82 -15.83 6.08
C ALA A 59 3.75 -16.44 7.49
N ALA A 60 3.55 -15.62 8.53
CA ALA A 60 3.39 -16.10 9.90
C ALA A 60 2.17 -17.02 10.08
N SER A 61 1.05 -16.71 9.41
CA SER A 61 -0.16 -17.55 9.47
C SER A 61 0.02 -18.92 8.80
N VAL A 62 0.78 -19.00 7.71
CA VAL A 62 1.10 -20.27 7.02
C VAL A 62 1.99 -21.15 7.91
N THR A 63 3.00 -20.57 8.57
CA THR A 63 3.86 -21.31 9.52
C THR A 63 3.09 -21.81 10.75
N ALA A 64 2.10 -21.05 11.23
CA ALA A 64 1.25 -21.47 12.35
C ALA A 64 0.30 -22.61 11.95
N ALA A 65 -0.23 -22.58 10.73
CA ALA A 65 -1.08 -23.65 10.19
C ALA A 65 -0.29 -24.95 9.98
N ALA A 66 0.93 -24.87 9.45
CA ALA A 66 1.83 -26.03 9.28
C ALA A 66 2.12 -26.72 10.62
N ARG A 67 2.51 -25.95 11.65
CA ARG A 67 2.73 -26.47 13.01
C ARG A 67 1.51 -27.15 13.63
N ARG A 68 0.30 -26.68 13.27
CA ARG A 68 -0.94 -27.29 13.74
C ARG A 68 -1.22 -28.62 13.03
N ALA A 69 -0.90 -28.73 11.74
CA ALA A 69 -1.04 -29.95 10.96
C ALA A 69 -0.01 -31.03 11.36
N GLU A 70 1.19 -30.62 11.78
CA GLU A 70 2.25 -31.52 12.27
C GLU A 70 1.98 -32.05 13.68
N ARG A 71 1.02 -31.49 14.41
CA ARG A 71 0.69 -31.95 15.76
C ARG A 71 -0.17 -33.21 15.66
N PRO A 72 0.32 -34.38 16.11
CA PRO A 72 -0.47 -35.61 16.07
C PRO A 72 -1.73 -35.44 16.91
N VAL A 73 -2.87 -35.79 16.33
CA VAL A 73 -4.15 -35.85 17.02
C VAL A 73 -4.12 -37.10 17.91
N PRO A 74 -4.29 -36.97 19.24
CA PRO A 74 -4.36 -38.14 20.12
C PRO A 74 -5.61 -38.96 19.77
N ALA A 75 -5.42 -40.28 19.69
CA ALA A 75 -6.44 -41.27 19.37
C ALA A 75 -7.46 -41.44 20.50
#